data_AF-A0A2A4S4X8-F1
#
_entry.id   AF-A0A2A4S4X8-F1
#
_cell.length_a   1.000
_cell.length_b   1.000
_cell.length_c   1.000
_cell.angle_alpha   90.00
_cell.angle_beta   90.00
_cell.angle_gamma   90.00
#
_symmetry.space_group_name_H-M   'P 1'
#
loop_
_entity.id
_entity.type
_entity.pdbx_description
1 polymer ?
#
loop_
_entity_poly.entity_id
_entity_poly.type
_entity_poly.pdbx_seq_one_letter_code
_entity_poly.pdbx_strand_id
1 'polypeptide(L)'
;HSVEIDNEGERQTISFDNAIIAAGSQPVKIPGFPYEDERLMDSTGALALADVPEKLLVVGGGIIGLEMATVYHALGSKITVIELMDQLVAGCDKDLVKPLHKRLTKQLENIYLKAKVTAIESVETGLKVSFSGEGVPESDVFDRVLLSVGRKPNGGLIAADKAGVHVDERGFITVDNQMRTNVPHIYAIGDIVGNPMLAHKAVHEAKVAAEVIAGEKVAFDPMTIPSVAYTDPEISWMGLTETQAKADGIKYEKSAFPWAASGRALSIGRDEGMTKILWDPDTKRILGAGIVGTNAGELIAEAVLALEMGADVDDMCLTIHPHPTLSETLCFAAEMQAGSITDLYIKKK
;
A
#
# COMPACT_ATOMS: atom_id res chain seq x y z
N HIS A 1 -11.88 -34.24 2.54
CA HIS A 1 -12.45 -33.25 3.48
C HIS A 1 -13.79 -32.75 2.94
N SER A 2 -14.54 -32.00 3.73
CA SER A 2 -15.77 -31.31 3.30
C SER A 2 -15.88 -29.95 3.96
N VAL A 3 -16.64 -29.04 3.37
CA VAL A 3 -16.99 -27.73 3.94
C VAL A 3 -18.51 -27.68 4.14
N GLU A 4 -18.93 -27.11 5.26
CA GLU A 4 -20.34 -26.80 5.53
C GLU A 4 -20.56 -25.30 5.26
N ILE A 5 -21.57 -24.99 4.46
CA ILE A 5 -22.05 -23.64 4.21
C ILE A 5 -23.36 -23.48 4.97
N ASP A 6 -23.44 -22.49 5.86
CA ASP A 6 -24.66 -22.10 6.56
C ASP A 6 -25.10 -20.74 6.02
N ASN A 7 -26.21 -20.72 5.29
CA ASN A 7 -26.83 -19.51 4.77
C ASN A 7 -28.14 -19.26 5.52
N GLU A 8 -28.07 -18.49 6.60
CA GLU A 8 -29.22 -18.13 7.44
C GLU A 8 -30.04 -19.35 7.93
N GLY A 9 -29.35 -20.44 8.27
CA GLY A 9 -29.94 -21.69 8.76
C GLY A 9 -30.15 -22.75 7.69
N GLU A 10 -30.02 -22.41 6.39
CA GLU A 10 -29.95 -23.40 5.33
C GLU A 10 -28.52 -23.95 5.24
N ARG A 11 -28.35 -25.23 5.59
CA ARG A 11 -27.05 -25.89 5.62
C ARG A 11 -26.83 -26.79 4.42
N GLN A 12 -25.69 -26.61 3.78
CA GLN A 12 -25.23 -27.45 2.69
C GLN A 12 -23.81 -27.96 2.98
N THR A 13 -23.60 -29.26 2.84
CA THR A 13 -22.26 -29.86 2.90
C THR A 13 -21.72 -30.09 1.49
N ILE A 14 -20.51 -29.61 1.22
CA ILE A 14 -19.79 -29.81 -0.04
C ILE A 14 -18.53 -30.65 0.23
N SER A 15 -18.49 -31.86 -0.33
CA SER A 15 -17.28 -32.68 -0.42
C SER A 15 -16.37 -32.19 -1.53
N PHE A 16 -15.06 -32.20 -1.31
CA PHE A 16 -14.10 -31.74 -2.32
C PHE A 16 -12.84 -32.61 -2.37
N ASP A 17 -12.23 -32.68 -3.55
CA ASP A 17 -10.90 -33.26 -3.74
C ASP A 17 -9.81 -32.25 -3.39
N ASN A 18 -9.99 -30.99 -3.77
CA ASN A 18 -9.11 -29.87 -3.44
C ASN A 18 -9.92 -28.67 -2.95
N ALA A 19 -9.33 -27.84 -2.09
CA ALA A 19 -9.93 -26.58 -1.64
C ALA A 19 -8.91 -25.43 -1.72
N ILE A 20 -9.36 -24.25 -2.11
CA ILE A 20 -8.57 -23.01 -2.05
C ILE A 20 -9.24 -22.07 -1.04
N ILE A 21 -8.53 -21.74 0.03
CA ILE A 21 -8.99 -20.81 1.06
C ILE A 21 -8.63 -19.38 0.62
N ALA A 22 -9.65 -18.57 0.35
CA ALA A 22 -9.52 -17.17 -0.07
C ALA A 22 -10.37 -16.22 0.79
N ALA A 23 -10.47 -16.48 2.10
CA ALA A 23 -11.36 -15.74 3.01
C ALA A 23 -10.86 -14.32 3.41
N GLY A 24 -9.77 -13.85 2.80
CA GLY A 24 -9.31 -12.46 2.88
C GLY A 24 -8.98 -11.97 4.29
N SER A 25 -9.24 -10.68 4.49
CA SER A 25 -8.97 -9.93 5.72
C SER A 25 -10.13 -9.01 6.09
N GLN A 26 -10.06 -8.37 7.26
CA GLN A 26 -11.05 -7.38 7.73
C GLN A 26 -10.36 -6.21 8.46
N PRO A 27 -11.00 -5.04 8.59
CA PRO A 27 -10.46 -3.92 9.36
C PRO A 27 -10.13 -4.30 10.81
N VAL A 28 -9.03 -3.74 11.34
CA VAL A 28 -8.68 -3.89 12.75
C VAL A 28 -9.62 -3.07 13.62
N LYS A 29 -10.16 -3.68 14.68
CA LYS A 29 -10.89 -3.01 15.75
C LYS A 29 -10.01 -2.86 16.99
N ILE A 30 -9.90 -1.64 17.51
CA ILE A 30 -9.29 -1.31 18.80
C ILE A 30 -10.35 -1.49 19.91
N PRO A 31 -10.09 -2.32 20.95
CA PRO A 31 -11.02 -2.51 22.06
C PRO A 31 -11.34 -1.20 22.79
N GLY A 32 -12.59 -1.05 23.23
CA GLY A 32 -13.05 0.10 24.02
C GLY A 32 -13.61 1.28 23.22
N PHE A 33 -13.61 1.22 21.89
CA PHE A 33 -14.24 2.25 21.05
C PHE A 33 -15.72 1.97 20.78
N PRO A 34 -16.56 3.00 20.55
CA PRO A 34 -18.01 2.88 20.43
C PRO A 34 -18.44 2.42 19.03
N TYR A 35 -18.20 1.16 18.68
CA TYR A 35 -18.53 0.61 17.34
C TYR A 35 -20.02 0.55 16.99
N GLU A 36 -20.90 0.74 17.98
CA GLU A 36 -22.35 0.84 17.75
C GLU A 36 -22.75 2.24 17.24
N ASP A 37 -21.85 3.23 17.31
CA ASP A 37 -22.08 4.57 16.78
C ASP A 37 -21.64 4.64 15.31
N GLU A 38 -22.59 4.84 14.40
CA GLU A 38 -22.35 4.87 12.95
C GLU A 38 -21.39 5.99 12.50
N ARG A 39 -21.09 6.96 13.37
CA ARG A 39 -20.08 8.00 13.12
C ARG A 39 -18.65 7.47 13.21
N LEU A 40 -18.43 6.34 13.89
CA LEU A 40 -17.15 5.63 13.90
C LEU A 40 -17.13 4.63 12.75
N MET A 41 -16.44 5.01 11.68
CA MET A 41 -16.41 4.27 10.41
C MET A 41 -15.14 3.44 10.27
N ASP A 42 -15.27 2.30 9.61
CA ASP A 42 -14.17 1.66 8.91
C ASP A 42 -14.13 2.14 7.44
N SER A 43 -13.27 1.53 6.62
CA SER A 43 -13.19 1.84 5.19
C SER A 43 -14.49 1.56 4.43
N THR A 44 -15.30 0.59 4.87
CA THR A 44 -16.59 0.27 4.24
C THR A 44 -17.59 1.38 4.51
N GLY A 45 -17.69 1.83 5.76
CA GLY A 45 -18.56 2.96 6.14
C GLY A 45 -18.17 4.26 5.42
N ALA A 46 -16.88 4.53 5.30
CA ALA A 46 -16.38 5.70 4.57
C ALA A 46 -16.72 5.65 3.07
N LEU A 47 -16.63 4.49 2.42
CA LEU A 47 -16.97 4.33 1.01
C LEU A 47 -18.48 4.35 0.73
N ALA A 48 -19.31 4.01 1.73
CA ALA A 48 -20.76 4.08 1.61
C ALA A 48 -21.28 5.53 1.52
N LEU A 49 -20.45 6.51 1.93
CA LEU A 49 -20.70 7.96 1.80
C LEU A 49 -22.10 8.37 2.28
N ALA A 50 -22.44 8.05 3.53
CA ALA A 50 -23.73 8.41 4.11
C ALA A 50 -23.98 9.93 4.12
N ASP A 51 -22.92 10.71 4.36
CA ASP A 51 -22.88 12.16 4.36
C ASP A 51 -21.44 12.68 4.18
N VAL A 52 -21.30 14.00 4.05
CA VAL A 52 -20.01 14.71 4.05
C VAL A 52 -19.88 15.45 5.39
N PRO A 53 -19.10 14.91 6.36
CA PRO A 53 -18.92 15.54 7.67
C PRO A 53 -18.18 16.88 7.55
N GLU A 54 -18.48 17.86 8.41
CA GLU A 54 -17.73 19.12 8.43
C GLU A 54 -16.30 18.88 8.95
N LYS A 55 -16.15 18.10 10.03
CA LYS A 55 -14.87 17.66 10.61
C LYS A 55 -14.77 16.13 10.59
N LEU A 56 -13.76 15.62 9.88
CA LEU A 56 -13.42 14.20 9.82
C LEU A 56 -12.04 13.95 10.43
N LEU A 57 -11.98 13.02 11.38
CA LEU A 57 -10.73 12.45 11.85
C LEU A 57 -10.38 11.19 11.06
N VAL A 58 -9.16 11.08 10.57
CA VAL A 58 -8.60 9.85 10.00
C VAL A 58 -7.52 9.31 10.95
N VAL A 59 -7.75 8.11 11.48
CA VAL A 59 -6.83 7.41 12.38
C VAL A 59 -6.03 6.38 11.57
N GLY A 60 -4.74 6.65 11.37
CA GLY A 60 -3.83 5.91 10.49
C GLY A 60 -3.54 6.69 9.20
N GLY A 61 -2.29 7.10 9.03
CA GLY A 61 -1.72 7.75 7.85
C GLY A 61 -1.19 6.76 6.80
N GLY A 62 -1.79 5.57 6.71
CA GLY A 62 -1.54 4.59 5.66
C GLY A 62 -2.34 4.90 4.38
N ILE A 63 -2.19 4.04 3.36
CA ILE A 63 -2.80 4.21 2.03
C ILE A 63 -4.31 4.45 2.12
N ILE A 64 -5.05 3.54 2.76
CA ILE A 64 -6.52 3.60 2.90
C ILE A 64 -6.96 4.91 3.54
N GLY A 65 -6.32 5.31 4.65
CA GLY A 65 -6.68 6.52 5.38
C GLY A 65 -6.46 7.77 4.53
N LEU A 66 -5.34 7.85 3.80
CA LEU A 66 -5.00 9.00 2.97
C LEU A 66 -5.83 9.09 1.68
N GLU A 67 -6.21 7.96 1.08
CA GLU A 67 -7.15 7.94 -0.04
C GLU A 67 -8.51 8.47 0.39
N MET A 68 -9.04 8.01 1.53
CA MET A 68 -10.29 8.53 2.08
C MET A 68 -10.18 10.00 2.49
N ALA A 69 -9.05 10.42 3.08
CA ALA A 69 -8.78 11.82 3.35
C ALA A 69 -8.83 12.67 2.06
N THR A 70 -8.27 12.15 0.96
CA THR A 70 -8.27 12.82 -0.35
C THR A 70 -9.71 12.99 -0.87
N VAL A 71 -10.53 11.93 -0.79
CA VAL A 71 -11.94 11.97 -1.19
C VAL A 71 -12.74 12.97 -0.37
N TYR A 72 -12.73 12.84 0.96
CA TYR A 72 -13.53 13.70 1.83
C TYR A 72 -13.06 15.16 1.84
N HIS A 73 -11.76 15.41 1.72
CA HIS A 73 -11.25 16.76 1.53
C HIS A 73 -11.77 17.39 0.23
N ALA A 74 -11.77 16.64 -0.88
CA ALA A 74 -12.31 17.12 -2.15
C ALA A 74 -13.81 17.41 -2.09
N LEU A 75 -14.55 16.70 -1.22
CA LEU A 75 -15.97 16.93 -0.96
C LEU A 75 -16.23 18.09 0.02
N GLY A 76 -15.21 18.61 0.69
CA GLY A 76 -15.28 19.81 1.53
C GLY A 76 -15.08 19.58 3.03
N SER A 77 -14.82 18.35 3.48
CA SER A 77 -14.54 18.07 4.89
C SER A 77 -13.20 18.69 5.33
N LYS A 78 -13.15 19.22 6.54
CA LYS A 78 -11.92 19.55 7.25
C LYS A 78 -11.35 18.26 7.83
N ILE A 79 -10.15 17.90 7.40
CA ILE A 79 -9.53 16.62 7.75
C ILE A 79 -8.43 16.81 8.78
N THR A 80 -8.46 16.01 9.84
CA THR A 80 -7.29 15.78 10.71
C THR A 80 -6.81 14.35 10.56
N VAL A 81 -5.50 14.15 10.37
CA VAL A 81 -4.87 12.82 10.31
C VAL A 81 -4.02 12.59 11.57
N ILE A 82 -4.20 11.44 12.22
CA ILE A 82 -3.35 10.95 13.31
C ILE A 82 -2.58 9.72 12.84
N GLU A 83 -1.27 9.74 12.94
CA GLU A 83 -0.40 8.62 12.61
C GLU A 83 0.59 8.36 13.75
N LEU A 84 0.71 7.08 14.12
CA LEU A 84 1.59 6.61 15.19
C LEU A 84 3.07 6.71 14.80
N MET A 85 3.37 6.48 13.52
CA MET A 85 4.71 6.50 12.96
C MET A 85 5.22 7.93 12.73
N ASP A 86 6.51 8.05 12.43
CA ASP A 86 7.17 9.32 12.14
C ASP A 86 7.01 9.79 10.69
N GLN A 87 6.22 9.07 9.88
CA GLN A 87 5.91 9.39 8.50
C GLN A 87 4.55 8.82 8.08
N LEU A 88 3.95 9.45 7.06
CA LEU A 88 2.84 8.90 6.29
C LEU A 88 3.32 7.77 5.36
N VAL A 89 2.38 6.94 4.89
CA VAL A 89 2.63 5.83 3.93
C VAL A 89 3.80 4.96 4.39
N ALA A 90 3.70 4.45 5.63
CA ALA A 90 4.74 3.61 6.21
C ALA A 90 5.10 2.43 5.28
N GLY A 91 6.39 2.19 5.10
CA GLY A 91 6.94 1.23 4.14
C GLY A 91 7.44 1.88 2.84
N CYS A 92 7.00 3.09 2.52
CA CYS A 92 7.57 3.90 1.46
C CYS A 92 8.78 4.72 1.96
N ASP A 93 9.70 5.03 1.06
CA ASP A 93 10.86 5.87 1.39
C ASP A 93 10.48 7.34 1.59
N LYS A 94 11.13 7.96 2.59
CA LYS A 94 10.85 9.34 3.03
C LYS A 94 10.91 10.38 1.92
N ASP A 95 11.77 10.20 0.92
CA ASP A 95 11.92 11.15 -0.18
C ASP A 95 10.75 11.09 -1.19
N LEU A 96 10.11 9.95 -1.35
CA LEU A 96 8.87 9.79 -2.13
C LEU A 96 7.64 10.30 -1.36
N VAL A 97 7.60 10.14 -0.04
CA VAL A 97 6.49 10.64 0.80
C VAL A 97 6.49 12.16 0.92
N LYS A 98 7.68 12.79 0.85
CA LYS A 98 7.85 14.22 1.13
C LYS A 98 7.01 15.15 0.23
N PRO A 99 6.92 14.95 -1.11
CA PRO A 99 6.05 15.77 -1.95
C PRO A 99 4.58 15.68 -1.57
N LEU A 100 4.06 14.47 -1.35
CA LEU A 100 2.69 14.26 -0.91
C LEU A 100 2.44 14.96 0.43
N HIS A 101 3.28 14.72 1.43
CA HIS A 101 3.15 15.33 2.74
C HIS A 101 3.12 16.87 2.65
N LYS A 102 4.04 17.49 1.90
CA LYS A 102 4.06 18.94 1.70
C LYS A 102 2.76 19.48 1.09
N ARG A 103 2.12 18.73 0.19
CA ARG A 103 0.84 19.09 -0.41
C ARG A 103 -0.31 18.93 0.58
N LEU A 104 -0.37 17.80 1.29
CA LEU A 104 -1.39 17.53 2.30
C LEU A 104 -1.36 18.54 3.45
N THR A 105 -0.19 19.01 3.90
CA THR A 105 -0.11 20.06 4.94
C THR A 105 -0.79 21.38 4.54
N LYS A 106 -0.98 21.63 3.24
CA LYS A 106 -1.72 22.81 2.75
C LYS A 106 -3.22 22.57 2.60
N GLN A 107 -3.63 21.31 2.52
CA GLN A 107 -5.00 20.88 2.22
C GLN A 107 -5.76 20.47 3.49
N LEU A 108 -5.12 19.69 4.35
CA LEU A 108 -5.71 19.14 5.56
C LEU A 108 -5.59 20.15 6.70
N GLU A 109 -6.52 20.09 7.65
CA GLU A 109 -6.53 20.97 8.83
C GLU A 109 -5.34 20.66 9.74
N ASN A 110 -5.09 19.38 10.00
CA ASN A 110 -3.93 18.94 10.77
C ASN A 110 -3.40 17.57 10.31
N ILE A 111 -2.08 17.38 10.45
CA ILE A 111 -1.42 16.09 10.33
C ILE A 111 -0.52 15.93 11.54
N TYR A 112 -0.85 14.99 12.42
CA TYR A 112 -0.06 14.71 13.61
C TYR A 112 0.60 13.33 13.47
N LEU A 113 1.92 13.36 13.36
CA LEU A 113 2.78 12.17 13.37
C LEU A 113 3.25 11.88 14.80
N LYS A 114 3.70 10.65 15.07
CA LYS A 114 4.09 10.20 16.41
C LYS A 114 2.99 10.43 17.46
N ALA A 115 1.74 10.31 17.03
CA ALA A 115 0.56 10.58 17.83
C ALA A 115 -0.38 9.38 17.78
N LYS A 116 -1.16 9.17 18.85
CA LYS A 116 -2.16 8.10 18.91
C LYS A 116 -3.45 8.57 19.54
N VAL A 117 -4.55 7.96 19.11
CA VAL A 117 -5.84 8.04 19.77
C VAL A 117 -5.83 7.15 21.01
N THR A 118 -6.28 7.67 22.14
CA THR A 118 -6.33 6.95 23.43
C THR A 118 -7.76 6.58 23.84
N ALA A 119 -8.74 7.38 23.45
CA ALA A 119 -10.16 7.12 23.70
C ALA A 119 -11.03 7.78 22.62
N ILE A 120 -12.21 7.18 22.39
CA ILE A 120 -13.28 7.75 21.58
C ILE A 120 -14.57 7.59 22.38
N GLU A 121 -15.30 8.68 22.57
CA GLU A 121 -16.54 8.70 23.33
C GLU A 121 -17.65 9.35 22.49
N SER A 122 -18.81 8.71 22.41
CA SER A 122 -19.99 9.28 21.77
C SER A 122 -20.54 10.43 22.62
N VAL A 123 -20.68 11.59 22.01
CA VAL A 123 -21.35 12.76 22.59
C VAL A 123 -22.47 13.24 21.66
N GLU A 124 -23.33 14.13 22.16
CA GLU A 124 -24.47 14.66 21.39
C GLU A 124 -24.00 15.34 20.10
N THR A 125 -22.91 16.10 20.16
CA THR A 125 -22.38 16.89 19.04
C THR A 125 -21.43 16.15 18.11
N GLY A 126 -21.09 14.88 18.39
CA GLY A 126 -20.11 14.14 17.58
C GLY A 126 -19.42 13.00 18.34
N LEU A 127 -18.21 12.67 17.91
CA LEU A 127 -17.28 11.79 18.60
C LEU A 127 -16.19 12.62 19.26
N LYS A 128 -16.12 12.60 20.59
CA LYS A 128 -15.00 13.19 21.32
C LYS A 128 -13.83 12.22 21.29
N VAL A 129 -12.70 12.68 20.78
CA VAL A 129 -11.49 11.86 20.61
C VAL A 129 -10.38 12.44 21.47
N SER A 130 -9.82 11.59 22.33
CA SER A 130 -8.66 11.92 23.15
C SER A 130 -7.38 11.45 22.48
N PHE A 131 -6.35 12.27 22.53
CA PHE A 131 -5.08 11.99 21.87
C PHE A 131 -3.90 11.96 22.86
N SER A 132 -2.79 11.39 22.41
CA SER A 132 -1.49 11.53 23.06
C SER A 132 -0.40 11.64 22.01
N GLY A 133 0.54 12.55 22.23
CA GLY A 133 1.62 12.87 21.30
C GLY A 133 2.17 14.26 21.59
N GLU A 134 3.34 14.56 21.05
CA GLU A 134 3.93 15.89 21.16
C GLU A 134 3.23 16.86 20.19
N GLY A 135 2.86 18.06 20.66
CA GLY A 135 2.23 19.09 19.82
C GLY A 135 0.78 18.81 19.40
N VAL A 136 0.16 17.77 19.97
CA VAL A 136 -1.23 17.37 19.74
C VAL A 136 -2.13 17.88 20.86
N PRO A 137 -3.36 18.36 20.57
CA PRO A 137 -4.31 18.74 21.61
C PRO A 137 -4.71 17.54 22.48
N GLU A 138 -5.13 17.78 23.72
CA GLU A 138 -5.57 16.71 24.63
C GLU A 138 -6.78 15.94 24.06
N SER A 139 -7.76 16.67 23.49
CA SER A 139 -8.91 16.10 22.80
C SER A 139 -9.52 17.08 21.80
N ASP A 140 -10.34 16.57 20.89
CA ASP A 140 -11.18 17.35 19.96
C ASP A 140 -12.47 16.57 19.64
N VAL A 141 -13.48 17.22 19.06
CA VAL A 141 -14.75 16.61 18.63
C VAL A 141 -14.84 16.62 17.11
N PHE A 142 -15.24 15.49 16.55
CA PHE A 142 -15.40 15.27 15.12
C PHE A 142 -16.82 14.77 14.80
N ASP A 143 -17.35 15.14 13.64
CA ASP A 143 -18.65 14.64 13.20
C ASP A 143 -18.57 13.15 12.87
N ARG A 144 -17.45 12.73 12.28
CA ARG A 144 -17.12 11.34 11.98
C ARG A 144 -15.65 11.03 12.22
N VAL A 145 -15.36 9.76 12.51
CA VAL A 145 -14.00 9.23 12.68
C VAL A 145 -13.83 8.02 11.78
N LEU A 146 -12.83 8.03 10.91
CA LEU A 146 -12.39 6.87 10.14
C LEU A 146 -11.26 6.15 10.88
N LEU A 147 -11.49 4.89 11.27
CA LEU A 147 -10.47 4.00 11.81
C LEU A 147 -9.84 3.17 10.68
N SER A 148 -8.60 3.54 10.29
CA SER A 148 -7.86 2.93 9.19
C SER A 148 -6.45 2.45 9.61
N VAL A 149 -6.32 1.90 10.82
CA VAL A 149 -5.04 1.49 11.43
C VAL A 149 -4.47 0.16 10.89
N GLY A 150 -5.18 -0.50 9.98
CA GLY A 150 -4.73 -1.73 9.33
C GLY A 150 -5.83 -2.77 9.19
N ARG A 151 -5.42 -3.94 8.71
CA ARG A 151 -6.28 -5.09 8.43
C ARG A 151 -5.72 -6.34 9.09
N LYS A 152 -6.59 -7.29 9.45
CA LYS A 152 -6.23 -8.59 10.03
C LYS A 152 -6.78 -9.73 9.16
N PRO A 153 -6.05 -10.83 8.99
CA PRO A 153 -6.51 -11.99 8.21
C PRO A 153 -7.68 -12.70 8.89
N ASN A 154 -8.48 -13.43 8.10
CA ASN A 154 -9.69 -14.11 8.57
C ASN A 154 -9.50 -15.61 8.87
N GLY A 155 -8.27 -16.12 9.01
CA GLY A 155 -8.02 -17.55 9.24
C GLY A 155 -8.69 -18.11 10.50
N GLY A 156 -8.79 -17.30 11.56
CA GLY A 156 -9.50 -17.67 12.78
C GLY A 156 -11.02 -17.70 12.69
N LEU A 157 -11.61 -17.30 11.55
CA LEU A 157 -13.07 -17.19 11.37
C LEU A 157 -13.70 -18.33 10.55
N ILE A 158 -12.88 -19.24 10.02
CA ILE A 158 -13.32 -20.23 9.03
C ILE A 158 -13.19 -21.69 9.52
N ALA A 159 -12.88 -21.90 10.80
CA ALA A 159 -12.70 -23.23 11.41
C ALA A 159 -11.73 -24.15 10.61
N ALA A 160 -10.66 -23.57 10.06
CA ALA A 160 -9.69 -24.28 9.22
C ALA A 160 -8.97 -25.41 9.98
N ASP A 161 -8.84 -25.27 11.30
CA ASP A 161 -8.31 -26.27 12.22
C ASP A 161 -9.08 -27.61 12.16
N LYS A 162 -10.39 -27.57 11.90
CA LYS A 162 -11.20 -28.79 11.72
C LYS A 162 -10.81 -29.59 10.47
N ALA A 163 -10.19 -28.94 9.50
CA ALA A 163 -9.61 -29.59 8.32
C ALA A 163 -8.10 -29.89 8.49
N GLY A 164 -7.56 -29.71 9.70
CA GLY A 164 -6.14 -29.90 10.00
C GLY A 164 -5.23 -28.78 9.51
N VAL A 165 -5.78 -27.67 8.99
CA VAL A 165 -5.00 -26.53 8.51
C VAL A 165 -4.53 -25.69 9.70
N HIS A 166 -3.24 -25.37 9.74
CA HIS A 166 -2.67 -24.52 10.77
C HIS A 166 -2.98 -23.04 10.50
N VAL A 167 -3.51 -22.38 11.52
CA VAL A 167 -3.70 -20.92 11.56
C VAL A 167 -2.77 -20.38 12.65
N ASP A 168 -1.96 -19.39 12.33
CA ASP A 168 -1.05 -18.79 13.30
C ASP A 168 -1.79 -17.90 14.32
N GLU A 169 -1.09 -17.46 15.37
CA GLU A 169 -1.66 -16.63 16.44
C GLU A 169 -2.20 -15.27 15.95
N ARG A 170 -1.75 -14.82 14.77
CA ARG A 170 -2.20 -13.57 14.13
C ARG A 170 -3.36 -13.79 13.17
N GLY A 171 -3.76 -15.04 12.94
CA GLY A 171 -4.86 -15.44 12.07
C GLY A 171 -4.46 -15.72 10.62
N PHE A 172 -3.16 -15.76 10.28
CA PHE A 172 -2.69 -16.11 8.95
C PHE A 172 -2.63 -17.63 8.75
N ILE A 173 -2.74 -18.06 7.49
CA ILE A 173 -2.51 -19.43 7.06
C ILE A 173 -1.22 -19.45 6.26
N THR A 174 -0.16 -20.05 6.80
CA THR A 174 1.11 -20.16 6.08
C THR A 174 0.99 -21.12 4.91
N VAL A 175 1.60 -20.76 3.78
CA VAL A 175 1.66 -21.59 2.58
C VAL A 175 3.08 -21.70 2.04
N ASP A 176 3.35 -22.73 1.24
CA ASP A 176 4.56 -22.84 0.43
C ASP A 176 4.44 -22.03 -0.88
N ASN A 177 5.49 -22.02 -1.71
CA ASN A 177 5.48 -21.29 -3.00
C ASN A 177 4.51 -21.90 -4.03
N GLN A 178 3.89 -23.05 -3.76
CA GLN A 178 2.80 -23.62 -4.58
C GLN A 178 1.42 -23.32 -3.98
N MET A 179 1.36 -22.40 -3.02
CA MET A 179 0.17 -21.97 -2.29
C MET A 179 -0.47 -23.08 -1.44
N ARG A 180 0.26 -24.18 -1.16
CA ARG A 180 -0.24 -25.28 -0.34
C ARG A 180 -0.11 -24.95 1.13
N THR A 181 -1.14 -25.28 1.90
CA THR A 181 -1.07 -25.29 3.37
C THR A 181 -0.27 -26.51 3.85
N ASN A 182 -0.22 -26.72 5.17
CA ASN A 182 0.30 -27.96 5.76
C ASN A 182 -0.51 -29.22 5.36
N VAL A 183 -1.72 -29.06 4.81
CA VAL A 183 -2.54 -30.14 4.26
C VAL A 183 -2.45 -30.12 2.73
N PRO A 184 -1.82 -31.11 2.06
CA PRO A 184 -1.36 -30.97 0.67
C PRO A 184 -2.41 -30.67 -0.42
N HIS A 185 -3.68 -30.98 -0.19
CA HIS A 185 -4.79 -30.73 -1.13
C HIS A 185 -5.64 -29.51 -0.73
N ILE A 186 -5.21 -28.78 0.31
CA ILE A 186 -5.83 -27.52 0.73
C ILE A 186 -4.79 -26.41 0.54
N TYR A 187 -5.19 -25.41 -0.22
CA TYR A 187 -4.42 -24.24 -0.59
C TYR A 187 -4.96 -23.01 0.13
N ALA A 188 -4.17 -21.96 0.22
CA ALA A 188 -4.65 -20.65 0.68
C ALA A 188 -3.99 -19.52 -0.13
N ILE A 189 -4.71 -18.42 -0.34
CA ILE A 189 -4.26 -17.29 -1.16
C ILE A 189 -4.74 -15.93 -0.63
N GLY A 190 -4.11 -14.86 -1.06
CA GLY A 190 -4.49 -13.48 -0.81
C GLY A 190 -4.10 -12.98 0.57
N ASP A 191 -4.90 -12.09 1.14
CA ASP A 191 -4.57 -11.46 2.42
C ASP A 191 -4.43 -12.46 3.57
N ILE A 192 -5.09 -13.62 3.48
CA ILE A 192 -5.10 -14.61 4.55
C ILE A 192 -3.75 -15.33 4.70
N VAL A 193 -2.88 -15.26 3.68
CA VAL A 193 -1.57 -15.94 3.70
C VAL A 193 -0.39 -15.03 4.02
N GLY A 194 -0.59 -13.72 4.02
CA GLY A 194 0.46 -12.78 4.42
C GLY A 194 0.45 -11.45 3.68
N ASN A 195 1.37 -10.60 4.09
CA ASN A 195 1.63 -9.31 3.45
C ASN A 195 2.44 -9.47 2.15
N PRO A 196 2.36 -8.50 1.22
CA PRO A 196 1.45 -7.35 1.24
C PRO A 196 0.00 -7.76 0.92
N MET A 197 -0.98 -7.18 1.62
CA MET A 197 -2.41 -7.42 1.41
C MET A 197 -2.91 -6.62 0.20
N LEU A 198 -2.64 -7.14 -1.01
CA LEU A 198 -2.90 -6.47 -2.28
C LEU A 198 -3.62 -7.40 -3.26
N ALA A 199 -4.54 -6.83 -4.04
CA ALA A 199 -5.39 -7.58 -4.96
C ALA A 199 -4.59 -8.31 -6.05
N HIS A 200 -3.62 -7.65 -6.68
CA HIS A 200 -2.79 -8.25 -7.74
C HIS A 200 -1.91 -9.39 -7.23
N LYS A 201 -1.45 -9.33 -5.96
CA LYS A 201 -0.81 -10.49 -5.31
C LYS A 201 -1.78 -11.67 -5.25
N ALA A 202 -2.96 -11.46 -4.66
CA ALA A 202 -3.98 -12.50 -4.50
C ALA A 202 -4.38 -13.15 -5.84
N VAL A 203 -4.50 -12.34 -6.90
CA VAL A 203 -4.84 -12.84 -8.25
C VAL A 203 -3.73 -13.74 -8.81
N HIS A 204 -2.46 -13.39 -8.64
CA HIS A 204 -1.35 -14.22 -9.11
C HIS A 204 -1.18 -15.49 -8.26
N GLU A 205 -1.32 -15.39 -6.95
CA GLU A 205 -1.36 -16.55 -6.03
C GLU A 205 -2.49 -17.52 -6.44
N ALA A 206 -3.68 -17.02 -6.80
CA ALA A 206 -4.81 -17.83 -7.27
C ALA A 206 -4.51 -18.61 -8.54
N LYS A 207 -3.85 -17.96 -9.52
CA LYS A 207 -3.45 -18.60 -10.78
C LYS A 207 -2.49 -19.75 -10.51
N VAL A 208 -1.46 -19.52 -9.69
CA VAL A 208 -0.50 -20.55 -9.27
C VAL A 208 -1.21 -21.71 -8.58
N ALA A 209 -2.08 -21.45 -7.61
CA ALA A 209 -2.82 -22.52 -6.92
C ALA A 209 -3.67 -23.35 -7.89
N ALA A 210 -4.38 -22.71 -8.82
CA ALA A 210 -5.20 -23.39 -9.82
C ALA A 210 -4.35 -24.25 -10.78
N GLU A 211 -3.22 -23.73 -11.25
CA GLU A 211 -2.27 -24.46 -12.12
C GLU A 211 -1.64 -25.65 -11.39
N VAL A 212 -1.28 -25.51 -10.11
CA VAL A 212 -0.78 -26.62 -9.28
C VAL A 212 -1.84 -27.70 -9.11
N ILE A 213 -3.10 -27.34 -8.88
CA ILE A 213 -4.22 -28.30 -8.83
C ILE A 213 -4.40 -29.01 -10.18
N ALA A 214 -4.19 -28.31 -11.29
CA ALA A 214 -4.24 -28.88 -12.63
C ALA A 214 -3.04 -29.79 -12.97
N GLY A 215 -2.03 -29.87 -12.10
CA GLY A 215 -0.85 -30.73 -12.26
C GLY A 215 0.36 -30.02 -12.89
N GLU A 216 0.29 -28.71 -13.09
CA GLU A 216 1.40 -27.93 -13.63
C GLU A 216 2.51 -27.72 -12.58
N LYS A 217 3.75 -27.56 -13.06
CA LYS A 217 4.93 -27.34 -12.22
C LYS A 217 5.26 -25.86 -12.11
N VAL A 218 4.40 -25.13 -11.42
CA VAL A 218 4.53 -23.67 -11.23
C VAL A 218 4.75 -23.32 -9.75
N ALA A 219 5.28 -22.12 -9.52
CA ALA A 219 5.51 -21.55 -8.20
C ALA A 219 5.26 -20.04 -8.23
N PHE A 220 4.79 -19.51 -7.10
CA PHE A 220 4.69 -18.08 -6.82
C PHE A 220 6.02 -17.60 -6.24
N ASP A 221 6.84 -16.99 -7.09
CA ASP A 221 8.16 -16.47 -6.73
C ASP A 221 8.45 -15.16 -7.49
N PRO A 222 7.62 -14.09 -7.30
CA PRO A 222 7.84 -12.82 -7.98
C PRO A 222 9.07 -12.09 -7.41
N MET A 223 9.83 -11.40 -8.26
CA MET A 223 10.95 -10.56 -7.81
C MET A 223 10.45 -9.34 -7.03
N THR A 224 9.24 -8.87 -7.33
CA THR A 224 8.60 -7.77 -6.62
C THR A 224 7.07 -7.83 -6.73
N ILE A 225 6.40 -7.22 -5.76
CA ILE A 225 4.99 -6.87 -5.84
C ILE A 225 4.91 -5.33 -5.72
N PRO A 226 4.48 -4.59 -6.77
CA PRO A 226 4.40 -3.14 -6.70
C PRO A 226 3.31 -2.70 -5.71
N SER A 227 3.51 -1.53 -5.11
CA SER A 227 2.55 -0.87 -4.24
C SER A 227 2.22 0.52 -4.79
N VAL A 228 0.97 0.94 -4.63
CA VAL A 228 0.48 2.24 -5.09
C VAL A 228 -0.44 2.82 -4.03
N ALA A 229 -0.24 4.11 -3.71
CA ALA A 229 -1.17 4.93 -2.96
C ALA A 229 -1.83 5.92 -3.93
N TYR A 230 -3.15 5.81 -4.12
CA TYR A 230 -3.91 6.64 -5.06
C TYR A 230 -4.35 7.97 -4.42
N THR A 231 -3.40 8.63 -3.77
CA THR A 231 -3.52 10.00 -3.25
C THR A 231 -3.30 11.03 -4.37
N ASP A 232 -3.39 12.32 -4.05
CA ASP A 232 -3.04 13.39 -4.99
C ASP A 232 -1.88 14.27 -4.46
N PRO A 233 -0.63 14.11 -4.97
CA PRO A 233 -0.20 13.18 -6.02
C PRO A 233 -0.19 11.72 -5.55
N GLU A 234 -0.16 10.80 -6.52
CA GLU A 234 0.02 9.37 -6.24
C GLU A 234 1.45 9.09 -5.78
N ILE A 235 1.62 7.97 -5.08
CA ILE A 235 2.94 7.40 -4.79
C ILE A 235 2.92 5.94 -5.22
N SER A 236 3.89 5.52 -6.03
CA SER A 236 4.08 4.13 -6.41
C SER A 236 5.52 3.69 -6.16
N TRP A 237 5.72 2.43 -5.81
CA TRP A 237 7.06 1.86 -5.65
C TRP A 237 7.06 0.35 -5.87
N MET A 238 8.24 -0.18 -6.17
CA MET A 238 8.48 -1.60 -6.37
C MET A 238 9.92 -1.95 -5.94
N GLY A 239 10.14 -3.23 -5.65
CA GLY A 239 11.44 -3.78 -5.30
C GLY A 239 11.96 -3.27 -3.96
N LEU A 240 13.28 -3.18 -3.87
CA LEU A 240 13.99 -2.75 -2.68
C LEU A 240 13.73 -1.25 -2.40
N THR A 241 13.50 -0.90 -1.14
CA THR A 241 13.49 0.50 -0.67
C THR A 241 14.84 0.87 -0.06
N GLU A 242 15.18 2.15 0.00
CA GLU A 242 16.41 2.62 0.66
C GLU A 242 16.43 2.23 2.15
N THR A 243 15.25 2.22 2.77
CA THR A 243 15.04 1.81 4.15
C THR A 243 15.35 0.33 4.33
N GLN A 244 14.80 -0.53 3.46
CA GLN A 244 15.04 -1.98 3.50
C GLN A 244 16.51 -2.30 3.17
N ALA A 245 17.07 -1.69 2.14
CA ALA A 245 18.46 -1.89 1.75
C ALA A 245 19.44 -1.59 2.90
N LYS A 246 19.22 -0.50 3.62
CA LYS A 246 20.03 -0.14 4.81
C LYS A 246 19.85 -1.13 5.96
N ALA A 247 18.62 -1.59 6.20
CA ALA A 247 18.32 -2.55 7.27
C ALA A 247 19.00 -3.92 7.01
N ASP A 248 19.00 -4.36 5.75
CA ASP A 248 19.54 -5.66 5.34
C ASP A 248 21.03 -5.63 4.99
N GLY A 249 21.66 -4.44 4.99
CA GLY A 249 23.06 -4.28 4.61
C GLY A 249 23.32 -4.49 3.11
N ILE A 250 22.30 -4.34 2.27
CA ILE A 250 22.40 -4.44 0.81
C ILE A 250 22.99 -3.13 0.28
N LYS A 251 24.09 -3.23 -0.48
CA LYS A 251 24.67 -2.08 -1.16
C LYS A 251 23.75 -1.63 -2.29
N TYR A 252 23.56 -0.32 -2.41
CA TYR A 252 22.84 0.29 -3.51
C TYR A 252 23.38 1.68 -3.78
N GLU A 253 23.18 2.15 -5.00
CA GLU A 253 23.23 3.55 -5.36
C GLU A 253 21.84 4.04 -5.78
N LYS A 254 21.66 5.36 -5.74
CA LYS A 254 20.40 6.02 -6.06
C LYS A 254 20.59 7.07 -7.12
N SER A 255 19.72 7.05 -8.13
CA SER A 255 19.52 8.17 -9.04
C SER A 255 18.06 8.63 -8.98
N ALA A 256 17.84 9.95 -9.10
CA ALA A 256 16.51 10.53 -8.98
C ALA A 256 16.37 11.75 -9.89
N PHE A 257 15.25 11.81 -10.62
CA PHE A 257 14.91 12.90 -11.50
C PHE A 257 13.74 13.72 -10.92
N PRO A 258 13.94 15.02 -10.63
CA PRO A 258 12.87 15.89 -10.13
C PRO A 258 11.90 16.29 -11.26
N TRP A 259 10.60 16.17 -11.03
CA TRP A 259 9.60 16.54 -12.07
C TRP A 259 9.53 18.05 -12.32
N ALA A 260 10.15 18.88 -11.47
CA ALA A 260 10.42 20.28 -11.75
C ALA A 260 11.27 20.52 -13.03
N ALA A 261 11.98 19.48 -13.50
CA ALA A 261 12.71 19.50 -14.76
C ALA A 261 12.00 18.73 -15.90
N SER A 262 10.83 18.13 -15.66
CA SER A 262 10.05 17.46 -16.70
C SER A 262 9.18 18.48 -17.45
N GLY A 263 9.43 18.67 -18.74
CA GLY A 263 8.57 19.49 -19.60
C GLY A 263 7.10 19.04 -19.56
N ARG A 264 6.86 17.72 -19.49
CA ARG A 264 5.49 17.18 -19.37
C ARG A 264 4.85 17.55 -18.03
N ALA A 265 5.53 17.36 -16.91
CA ALA A 265 4.99 17.68 -15.58
C ALA A 265 4.69 19.18 -15.43
N LEU A 266 5.58 20.04 -15.94
CA LEU A 266 5.37 21.48 -16.02
C LEU A 266 4.14 21.83 -16.87
N SER A 267 3.95 21.17 -18.02
CA SER A 267 2.83 21.44 -18.92
C SER A 267 1.44 21.16 -18.32
N ILE A 268 1.37 20.25 -17.33
CA ILE A 268 0.13 19.92 -16.62
C ILE A 268 0.05 20.61 -15.24
N GLY A 269 1.03 21.45 -14.90
CA GLY A 269 1.07 22.20 -13.64
C GLY A 269 1.27 21.33 -12.40
N ARG A 270 1.94 20.17 -12.53
CA ARG A 270 2.14 19.17 -11.47
C ARG A 270 3.61 18.80 -11.32
N ASP A 271 4.43 19.79 -11.03
CA ASP A 271 5.90 19.71 -10.99
C ASP A 271 6.46 19.24 -9.63
N GLU A 272 5.59 18.99 -8.65
CA GLU A 272 5.98 18.58 -7.30
C GLU A 272 6.58 17.17 -7.21
N GLY A 273 6.48 16.38 -8.28
CA GLY A 273 6.84 14.96 -8.33
C GLY A 273 8.35 14.65 -8.42
N MET A 274 8.66 13.35 -8.39
CA MET A 274 9.99 12.80 -8.54
C MET A 274 9.92 11.34 -8.98
N THR A 275 10.85 10.92 -9.83
CA THR A 275 11.10 9.52 -10.18
C THR A 275 12.46 9.11 -9.64
N LYS A 276 12.57 7.95 -9.00
CA LYS A 276 13.84 7.43 -8.47
C LYS A 276 14.06 5.96 -8.80
N ILE A 277 15.32 5.58 -8.94
CA ILE A 277 15.78 4.22 -9.18
C ILE A 277 16.88 3.89 -8.17
N LEU A 278 16.81 2.71 -7.59
CA LEU A 278 17.88 2.09 -6.81
C LEU A 278 18.52 0.99 -7.64
N TRP A 279 19.85 0.93 -7.63
CA TRP A 279 20.60 0.00 -8.46
C TRP A 279 21.84 -0.51 -7.74
N ASP A 280 22.32 -1.68 -8.13
CA ASP A 280 23.51 -2.33 -7.58
C ASP A 280 24.79 -1.68 -8.13
N PRO A 281 25.69 -1.12 -7.30
CA PRO A 281 26.91 -0.47 -7.78
C PRO A 281 27.88 -1.40 -8.53
N ASP A 282 27.86 -2.71 -8.23
CA ASP A 282 28.79 -3.68 -8.80
C ASP A 282 28.24 -4.23 -10.14
N THR A 283 26.92 -4.44 -10.24
CA THR A 283 26.28 -5.07 -11.41
C THR A 283 25.44 -4.14 -12.27
N LYS A 284 25.18 -2.92 -11.81
CA LYS A 284 24.24 -1.94 -12.38
C LYS A 284 22.78 -2.37 -12.44
N ARG A 285 22.43 -3.57 -11.97
CA ARG A 285 21.05 -4.07 -11.99
C ARG A 285 20.13 -3.17 -11.19
N ILE A 286 18.93 -2.98 -11.71
CA ILE A 286 17.85 -2.30 -10.98
C ILE A 286 17.49 -3.18 -9.77
N LEU A 287 17.39 -2.57 -8.60
CA LEU A 287 17.00 -3.22 -7.34
C LEU A 287 15.62 -2.78 -6.87
N GLY A 288 15.21 -1.56 -7.22
CA GLY A 288 13.92 -1.00 -6.86
C GLY A 288 13.72 0.36 -7.51
N ALA A 289 12.48 0.82 -7.52
CA ALA A 289 12.12 2.11 -8.08
C ALA A 289 10.93 2.69 -7.33
N GLY A 290 10.77 4.00 -7.41
CA GLY A 290 9.55 4.62 -6.97
C GLY A 290 9.33 6.00 -7.54
N ILE A 291 8.07 6.39 -7.57
CA ILE A 291 7.58 7.56 -8.28
C ILE A 291 6.56 8.23 -7.39
N VAL A 292 6.66 9.55 -7.26
CA VAL A 292 5.62 10.38 -6.65
C VAL A 292 5.23 11.44 -7.65
N GLY A 293 3.93 11.58 -7.90
CA GLY A 293 3.41 12.45 -8.95
C GLY A 293 2.06 12.00 -9.46
N THR A 294 1.41 12.82 -10.29
CA THR A 294 0.19 12.41 -10.98
C THR A 294 0.44 11.20 -11.87
N ASN A 295 -0.43 10.20 -11.84
CA ASN A 295 -0.33 8.96 -12.61
C ASN A 295 0.92 8.12 -12.27
N ALA A 296 1.53 8.28 -11.09
CA ALA A 296 2.69 7.49 -10.68
C ALA A 296 2.41 5.97 -10.70
N GLY A 297 1.18 5.56 -10.37
CA GLY A 297 0.74 4.16 -10.40
C GLY A 297 0.86 3.53 -11.79
N GLU A 298 0.61 4.28 -12.86
CA GLU A 298 0.70 3.79 -14.24
C GLU A 298 2.15 3.61 -14.71
N LEU A 299 3.07 4.40 -14.17
CA LEU A 299 4.47 4.43 -14.62
C LEU A 299 5.32 3.31 -14.00
N ILE A 300 4.94 2.80 -12.83
CA ILE A 300 5.76 1.82 -12.10
C ILE A 300 5.87 0.47 -12.81
N ALA A 301 4.93 0.15 -13.70
CA ALA A 301 4.87 -1.12 -14.41
C ALA A 301 6.12 -1.38 -15.26
N GLU A 302 6.68 -0.35 -15.90
CA GLU A 302 7.93 -0.47 -16.66
C GLU A 302 9.09 -0.89 -15.77
N ALA A 303 9.20 -0.28 -14.59
CA ALA A 303 10.26 -0.60 -13.64
C ALA A 303 10.10 -2.01 -13.05
N VAL A 304 8.85 -2.46 -12.81
CA VAL A 304 8.56 -3.85 -12.41
C VAL A 304 9.04 -4.83 -13.47
N LEU A 305 8.72 -4.58 -14.75
CA LEU A 305 9.19 -5.42 -15.85
C LEU A 305 10.72 -5.43 -15.93
N ALA A 306 11.36 -4.28 -15.80
CA ALA A 306 12.81 -4.16 -15.84
C ALA A 306 13.48 -5.01 -14.73
N LEU A 307 12.94 -5.00 -13.52
CA LEU A 307 13.43 -5.83 -12.41
C LEU A 307 13.26 -7.33 -12.70
N GLU A 308 12.07 -7.75 -13.14
CA GLU A 308 11.78 -9.15 -13.48
C GLU A 308 12.69 -9.68 -14.60
N MET A 309 13.06 -8.83 -15.56
CA MET A 309 13.99 -9.16 -16.63
C MET A 309 15.47 -9.11 -16.21
N GLY A 310 15.77 -8.65 -15.00
CA GLY A 310 17.13 -8.46 -14.50
C GLY A 310 17.90 -7.36 -15.25
N ALA A 311 17.17 -6.37 -15.79
CA ALA A 311 17.74 -5.25 -16.53
C ALA A 311 18.62 -4.38 -15.64
N ASP A 312 19.61 -3.74 -16.27
CA ASP A 312 20.43 -2.73 -15.63
C ASP A 312 19.97 -1.30 -15.95
N VAL A 313 20.57 -0.33 -15.28
CA VAL A 313 20.25 1.09 -15.52
C VAL A 313 20.66 1.57 -16.92
N ASP A 314 21.63 0.92 -17.58
CA ASP A 314 22.03 1.28 -18.94
C ASP A 314 20.94 0.85 -19.94
N ASP A 315 20.30 -0.32 -19.75
CA ASP A 315 19.16 -0.79 -20.56
C ASP A 315 18.01 0.24 -20.56
N MET A 316 17.65 0.75 -19.37
CA MET A 316 16.60 1.77 -19.23
C MET A 316 17.02 3.13 -19.79
N CYS A 317 18.29 3.50 -19.64
CA CYS A 317 18.87 4.74 -20.19
C CYS A 317 18.88 4.75 -21.72
N LEU A 318 19.21 3.62 -22.36
CA LEU A 318 19.33 3.53 -23.82
C LEU A 318 18.00 3.30 -24.53
N THR A 319 16.94 2.98 -23.78
CA THR A 319 15.60 2.80 -24.32
C THR A 319 14.98 4.16 -24.67
N ILE A 320 14.58 4.33 -25.94
CA ILE A 320 13.96 5.57 -26.41
C ILE A 320 12.53 5.67 -25.86
N HIS A 321 12.33 6.59 -24.92
CA HIS A 321 11.01 6.91 -24.40
C HIS A 321 10.33 8.01 -25.25
N PRO A 322 8.99 7.98 -25.38
CA PRO A 322 8.26 9.03 -26.09
C PRO A 322 8.37 10.38 -25.35
N HIS A 323 8.43 11.49 -26.10
CA HIS A 323 8.53 12.84 -25.57
C HIS A 323 7.44 13.77 -26.16
N PRO A 324 6.79 14.64 -25.35
CA PRO A 324 6.91 14.76 -23.90
C PRO A 324 5.93 13.82 -23.16
N THR A 325 6.42 13.00 -22.22
CA THR A 325 5.62 12.14 -21.33
C THR A 325 6.11 12.18 -19.88
N LEU A 326 5.38 11.53 -18.98
CA LEU A 326 5.89 11.27 -17.62
C LEU A 326 6.73 9.99 -17.57
N SER A 327 6.54 9.06 -18.52
CA SER A 327 7.29 7.80 -18.56
C SER A 327 8.78 8.02 -18.82
N GLU A 328 9.16 9.00 -19.64
CA GLU A 328 10.57 9.35 -19.89
C GLU A 328 11.34 9.77 -18.63
N THR A 329 10.66 10.07 -17.51
CA THR A 329 11.32 10.36 -16.24
C THR A 329 12.06 9.15 -15.63
N LEU A 330 11.68 7.91 -16.02
CA LEU A 330 12.45 6.71 -15.69
C LEU A 330 13.79 6.70 -16.44
N CYS A 331 13.77 6.95 -17.75
CA CYS A 331 14.97 7.15 -18.56
C CYS A 331 15.85 8.27 -17.98
N PHE A 332 15.29 9.45 -17.70
CA PHE A 332 16.07 10.54 -17.13
C PHE A 332 16.67 10.19 -15.78
N ALA A 333 15.95 9.49 -14.90
CA ALA A 333 16.52 9.00 -13.66
C ALA A 333 17.66 7.99 -13.90
N ALA A 334 17.61 7.19 -14.96
CA ALA A 334 18.72 6.32 -15.38
C ALA A 334 19.91 7.11 -15.96
N GLU A 335 19.67 8.11 -16.83
CA GLU A 335 20.70 8.98 -17.39
C GLU A 335 21.46 9.79 -16.33
N MET A 336 20.79 10.12 -15.21
CA MET A 336 21.43 10.75 -14.05
C MET A 336 22.54 9.87 -13.46
N GLN A 337 22.39 8.54 -13.53
CA GLN A 337 23.43 7.58 -13.14
C GLN A 337 24.55 7.51 -14.19
N ALA A 338 24.18 7.39 -15.47
CA ALA A 338 25.14 7.27 -16.56
C ALA A 338 25.96 8.55 -16.77
N GLY A 339 25.50 9.68 -16.21
CA GLY A 339 26.11 10.99 -16.40
C GLY A 339 25.94 11.51 -17.83
N SER A 340 24.94 11.00 -18.54
CA SER A 340 24.57 11.34 -19.91
C SER A 340 23.41 12.32 -20.00
N ILE A 341 22.71 12.59 -18.89
CA ILE A 341 21.53 13.46 -18.84
C ILE A 341 21.84 14.84 -19.45
N THR A 342 20.95 15.30 -20.33
CA THR A 342 21.06 16.63 -20.95
C THR A 342 19.95 17.60 -20.54
N ASP A 343 18.82 17.07 -20.05
CA ASP A 343 17.66 17.85 -19.61
C ASP A 343 17.83 18.50 -18.23
N LEU A 344 18.85 18.10 -17.48
CA LEU A 344 19.18 18.67 -16.17
C LEU A 344 20.69 18.80 -16.01
N TYR A 345 21.15 20.01 -15.68
CA TYR A 345 22.56 20.21 -15.34
C TYR A 345 22.88 19.58 -13.98
N ILE A 346 23.65 18.49 -13.99
CA ILE A 346 24.26 17.92 -12.80
C ILE A 346 25.70 18.40 -12.70
N LYS A 347 26.04 19.10 -11.62
CA LYS A 347 27.44 19.35 -11.28
C LYS A 347 28.07 18.01 -10.86
N LYS A 348 28.98 17.46 -11.67
CA LYS A 348 29.77 16.27 -11.29
C LYS A 348 30.46 16.56 -9.94
N LYS A 349 30.19 15.71 -8.95
CA LYS A 349 30.83 15.77 -7.63
C LYS A 349 32.23 15.18 -7.68
#